data_AF-A0A813PQ81-F1
#
_entry.id   AF-A0A813PQ81-F1
#
_cell.length_a   1.000
_cell.length_b   1.000
_cell.length_c   1.000
_cell.angle_alpha   90.00
_cell.angle_beta   90.00
_cell.angle_gamma   90.00
#
_symmetry.space_group_name_H-M   'P 1'
#
loop_
_entity.id
_entity.type
_entity.pdbx_description
1 polymer ?
#
loop_
_entity_poly.entity_id
_entity_poly.type
_entity_poly.pdbx_seq_one_letter_code
_entity_poly.pdbx_strand_id
1 'polypeptide(L)'
;MYQQLYASLIIILCICGQCQSEQSFGIDFDRNTFVKDGKPFQYISGLNAIQTYVFWDQHELVEGVYNFDDTNDLVAFLQLAQKIGFVVILRVGP
;
A
#
# COMPACT_ATOMS: atom_id res chain seq x y z
N MET A 1 -34.49 -9.49 -30.76
CA MET A 1 -34.24 -10.34 -29.58
C MET A 1 -32.74 -10.49 -29.28
N TYR A 2 -31.91 -10.97 -30.21
CA TYR A 2 -30.46 -11.13 -30.00
C TYR A 2 -29.68 -9.83 -29.71
N GLN A 3 -30.02 -8.73 -30.36
CA GLN A 3 -29.33 -7.44 -30.17
C GLN A 3 -29.51 -6.88 -28.75
N GLN A 4 -30.65 -7.15 -28.12
CA GLN A 4 -30.94 -6.71 -26.75
C GLN A 4 -30.19 -7.56 -25.72
N LEU A 5 -30.02 -8.87 -25.98
CA LEU A 5 -29.18 -9.75 -25.16
C LEU A 5 -27.70 -9.36 -25.22
N TYR A 6 -27.19 -8.95 -26.38
CA TYR A 6 -25.80 -8.52 -26.54
C TYR A 6 -25.51 -7.21 -25.81
N ALA A 7 -26.44 -6.25 -25.88
CA ALA A 7 -26.36 -5.00 -25.11
C ALA A 7 -26.33 -5.26 -23.59
N SER A 8 -27.17 -6.18 -23.10
CA SER A 8 -27.18 -6.57 -21.69
C SER A 8 -25.86 -7.23 -21.26
N LEU A 9 -25.27 -8.09 -22.10
CA LEU A 9 -23.99 -8.76 -21.82
C LEU A 9 -22.83 -7.76 -21.72
N ILE A 10 -22.79 -6.76 -22.62
CA ILE A 10 -21.79 -5.68 -22.58
C ILE A 10 -21.95 -4.85 -21.31
N ILE A 11 -23.18 -4.50 -20.92
CA ILE A 11 -23.44 -3.75 -19.70
C ILE A 11 -22.99 -4.53 -18.46
N ILE A 12 -23.25 -5.84 -18.40
CA ILE A 12 -22.81 -6.72 -17.30
C ILE A 12 -21.27 -6.81 -17.24
N LEU A 13 -20.60 -6.94 -18.39
CA LEU A 13 -19.14 -6.95 -18.47
C LEU A 13 -18.51 -5.61 -18.05
N CYS A 14 -19.12 -4.47 -18.43
CA CYS A 14 -18.67 -3.14 -18.03
C CYS A 14 -18.82 -2.89 -16.52
N ILE A 15 -19.89 -3.38 -15.90
CA ILE A 15 -20.11 -3.23 -14.45
C ILE A 15 -19.16 -4.13 -13.65
N CYS A 16 -18.84 -5.32 -14.17
CA CYS A 16 -17.89 -6.24 -13.52
C CYS A 16 -16.45 -5.70 -13.48
N GLY A 17 -16.05 -4.89 -14.48
CA GLY A 17 -14.69 -4.34 -14.60
C GLY A 17 -14.37 -3.10 -13.76
N GLN A 18 -15.25 -2.66 -12.87
CA GLN A 18 -15.06 -1.42 -12.07
C GLN A 18 -14.89 -1.68 -10.56
N CYS A 19 -14.86 -2.93 -10.11
CA CYS A 19 -14.74 -3.24 -8.69
C CYS A 19 -13.33 -3.71 -8.33
N GLN A 20 -12.36 -2.81 -8.38
CA GLN A 20 -11.06 -3.06 -7.78
C GLN A 20 -10.71 -1.84 -6.93
N SER A 21 -11.19 -1.84 -5.68
CA SER A 21 -10.47 -1.12 -4.65
C SER A 21 -9.14 -1.86 -4.49
N GLU A 22 -8.07 -1.34 -5.08
CA GLU A 22 -6.73 -1.73 -4.66
C GLU A 22 -6.55 -1.20 -3.25
N GLN A 23 -6.96 -2.01 -2.27
CA GLN A 23 -6.76 -1.74 -0.86
C GLN A 23 -5.25 -1.62 -0.65
N SER A 24 -4.77 -0.39 -0.63
CA SER A 24 -3.35 -0.08 -0.66
C SER A 24 -3.04 0.85 0.49
N PHE A 25 -1.97 0.55 1.20
CA PHE A 25 -1.39 1.42 2.20
C PHE A 25 0.04 1.74 1.76
N GLY A 26 0.39 3.01 1.78
CA GLY A 26 1.68 3.46 1.29
C GLY A 26 2.13 4.76 1.94
N ILE A 27 3.29 5.22 1.50
CA ILE A 27 3.87 6.50 1.91
C ILE A 27 3.89 7.42 0.71
N ASP A 28 3.37 8.63 0.90
CA ASP A 28 3.60 9.76 0.02
C ASP A 28 4.81 10.53 0.58
N PHE A 29 5.98 10.29 -0.03
CA PHE A 29 7.25 10.89 0.40
C PHE A 29 7.28 12.41 0.19
N ASP A 30 6.64 12.91 -0.87
CA ASP A 30 6.57 14.35 -1.15
C ASP A 30 5.78 15.08 -0.07
N ARG A 31 4.67 14.48 0.37
CA ARG A 31 3.79 15.07 1.39
C ARG A 31 4.12 14.65 2.81
N ASN A 32 5.10 13.75 3.01
CA ASN A 32 5.41 13.14 4.29
C ASN A 32 4.13 12.66 5.00
N THR A 33 3.30 11.88 4.29
CA THR A 33 2.05 11.38 4.86
C THR A 33 1.82 9.93 4.48
N PHE A 34 1.19 9.19 5.37
CA PHE A 34 0.69 7.87 5.02
C PHE A 34 -0.56 8.02 4.16
N VAL A 35 -0.68 7.19 3.13
CA VAL A 35 -1.83 7.17 2.24
C VAL A 35 -2.51 5.80 2.33
N LYS A 36 -3.85 5.83 2.30
CA LYS A 36 -4.68 4.65 2.12
C LYS A 36 -5.57 4.89 0.92
N ASP A 37 -5.49 4.02 -0.08
CA ASP A 37 -6.27 4.10 -1.31
C ASP A 37 -6.10 5.47 -2.01
N GLY A 38 -4.86 5.98 -2.03
CA GLY A 38 -4.49 7.26 -2.64
C GLY A 38 -4.92 8.52 -1.88
N LYS A 39 -5.53 8.39 -0.69
CA LYS A 39 -5.93 9.52 0.15
C LYS A 39 -5.08 9.58 1.41
N PRO A 40 -4.80 10.78 1.97
CA PRO A 40 -4.15 10.90 3.27
C PRO A 40 -4.89 10.06 4.31
N PHE A 41 -4.16 9.13 4.92
CA PHE A 41 -4.70 8.24 5.92
C PHE A 41 -4.90 9.02 7.21
N GLN A 42 -6.16 9.10 7.66
CA GLN A 42 -6.51 9.76 8.90
C GLN A 42 -6.64 8.71 10.00
N TYR A 43 -5.85 8.83 11.07
CA TYR A 43 -5.83 7.87 12.16
C TYR A 43 -7.14 7.92 12.94
N ILE A 44 -7.95 6.89 12.79
CA ILE A 44 -9.20 6.75 13.51
C ILE A 44 -8.84 6.06 14.84
N SER A 45 -9.08 6.74 15.98
CA SER A 45 -9.12 6.13 17.32
C SER A 45 -7.81 5.87 18.10
N GLY A 46 -6.91 6.86 18.25
CA GLY A 46 -5.90 6.83 19.33
C GLY A 46 -4.77 5.79 19.20
N LEU A 47 -4.58 5.24 17.99
CA LEU A 47 -3.45 4.37 17.67
C LEU A 47 -2.12 5.10 17.89
N ASN A 48 -1.17 4.44 18.55
CA ASN A 48 0.16 4.97 18.85
C ASN A 48 1.30 4.07 18.37
N ALA A 49 0.97 2.90 17.78
CA ALA A 49 1.95 1.96 17.27
C ALA A 49 1.57 1.39 15.90
N ILE A 50 2.59 1.12 15.08
CA ILE A 50 2.48 0.45 13.78
C ILE A 50 3.31 -0.83 13.85
N GLN A 51 2.73 -1.97 13.47
CA GLN A 51 3.45 -3.21 13.30
C GLN A 51 3.58 -3.49 11.80
N THR A 52 4.81 -3.70 11.32
CA THR A 52 5.08 -3.98 9.90
C THR A 52 6.05 -5.14 9.73
N TYR A 53 5.90 -5.87 8.63
CA TYR A 53 6.83 -6.91 8.20
C TYR A 53 7.78 -6.35 7.15
N VAL A 54 9.06 -6.66 7.26
CA VAL A 54 10.06 -6.34 6.24
C VAL A 54 10.28 -7.59 5.41
N PHE A 55 9.81 -7.55 4.17
CA PHE A 55 9.95 -8.61 3.19
C PHE A 55 11.39 -8.62 2.65
N TRP A 56 12.22 -9.52 3.15
CA TRP A 56 13.65 -9.56 2.79
C TRP A 56 13.87 -9.95 1.33
N ASP A 57 12.98 -10.75 0.74
CA ASP A 57 12.97 -11.10 -0.69
C ASP A 57 12.91 -9.88 -1.62
N GLN A 58 12.24 -8.81 -1.20
CA GLN A 58 12.16 -7.55 -1.97
C GLN A 58 13.39 -6.67 -1.80
N HIS A 59 14.02 -6.74 -0.63
CA HIS A 59 15.21 -5.95 -0.31
C HIS A 59 16.49 -6.63 -0.77
N GLU A 60 16.49 -7.95 -0.96
CA GLU A 60 17.60 -8.76 -1.45
C GLU A 60 17.11 -9.74 -2.52
N LEU A 61 16.75 -9.22 -3.71
CA LEU A 61 16.32 -10.05 -4.84
C LEU A 61 17.45 -10.97 -5.34
N VAL A 62 18.69 -10.52 -5.19
CA VAL A 62 19.91 -11.28 -5.49
C VAL A 62 20.78 -11.23 -4.25
N GLU A 63 21.26 -12.38 -3.79
CA GLU A 63 22.09 -12.51 -2.60
C GLU A 63 23.28 -11.52 -2.64
N GLY A 64 23.41 -10.71 -1.59
CA GLY A 64 24.41 -9.66 -1.45
C GLY A 64 24.09 -8.34 -2.16
N VAL A 65 22.96 -8.22 -2.86
CA VAL A 65 22.52 -6.98 -3.52
C VAL A 65 21.29 -6.42 -2.81
N TYR A 66 21.52 -5.37 -2.01
CA TYR A 66 20.48 -4.72 -1.22
C TYR A 66 19.82 -3.56 -1.95
N ASN A 67 18.49 -3.49 -1.92
CA ASN A 67 17.68 -2.40 -2.46
C ASN A 67 16.75 -1.82 -1.37
N PHE A 68 17.00 -0.57 -1.01
CA PHE A 68 16.18 0.22 -0.07
C PHE A 68 15.66 1.51 -0.73
N ASP A 69 15.46 1.49 -2.04
CA ASP A 69 15.00 2.66 -2.81
C ASP A 69 13.49 2.62 -3.06
N ASP A 70 12.92 3.77 -3.44
CA ASP A 70 11.51 3.97 -3.80
C ASP A 70 10.53 3.38 -2.77
N THR A 71 9.79 2.33 -3.14
CA THR A 71 8.80 1.67 -2.27
C THR A 71 9.42 0.78 -1.20
N ASN A 72 10.72 0.46 -1.34
CA ASN A 72 11.47 -0.37 -0.40
C ASN A 72 12.29 0.49 0.59
N ASP A 73 12.09 1.81 0.61
CA ASP A 73 12.77 2.68 1.56
C ASP A 73 12.21 2.55 2.98
N LEU A 74 12.73 1.54 3.68
CA LEU A 74 12.41 1.27 5.07
C LEU A 74 12.85 2.41 6.00
N VAL A 75 13.93 3.13 5.67
CA VAL A 75 14.46 4.21 6.50
C VAL A 75 13.49 5.39 6.50
N ALA A 76 13.04 5.80 5.31
CA ALA A 76 12.06 6.87 5.17
C ALA A 76 10.73 6.52 5.85
N PHE A 77 10.29 5.25 5.79
CA PHE A 77 9.13 4.77 6.56
C PHE A 77 9.29 4.99 8.06
N LEU A 78 10.43 4.57 8.62
CA LEU A 78 10.69 4.67 10.06
C LEU A 78 10.81 6.12 10.51
N GLN A 79 11.49 6.96 9.74
CA GLN A 79 11.61 8.39 10.01
C GLN A 79 10.25 9.09 9.99
N LEU A 80 9.40 8.75 9.04
CA LEU A 80 8.05 9.32 8.95
C LEU A 80 7.19 8.88 10.14
N ALA A 81 7.22 7.60 10.49
CA ALA A 81 6.51 7.08 11.66
C ALA A 81 6.96 7.79 12.95
N GLN A 82 8.27 7.98 13.12
CA GLN A 82 8.83 8.73 14.25
C GLN A 82 8.35 10.18 14.27
N LYS A 83 8.38 10.87 13.11
CA LYS A 83 7.95 12.28 13.00
C LYS A 83 6.48 12.47 13.39
N ILE A 84 5.64 11.48 13.08
CA ILE A 84 4.21 11.51 13.39
C ILE A 84 3.94 11.07 14.85
N GLY A 85 4.93 10.47 15.53
CA GLY A 85 4.84 10.05 16.92
C GLY A 85 4.40 8.60 17.12
N PHE A 86 4.55 7.75 16.10
CA PHE A 86 4.26 6.32 16.19
C PHE A 86 5.46 5.52 16.71
N VAL A 87 5.19 4.55 17.57
CA VAL A 87 6.12 3.46 17.87
C VAL A 87 6.03 2.41 16.76
N VAL A 88 7.15 1.99 16.21
CA VAL A 88 7.16 0.93 15.18
C VAL A 88 7.64 -0.39 15.79
N ILE A 89 6.83 -1.43 15.65
CA ILE A 89 7.19 -2.83 15.92
C ILE A 89 7.61 -3.45 14.59
N LEU A 90 8.92 -3.47 14.36
CA LEU A 90 9.50 -4.02 13.14
C LEU A 90 9.63 -5.54 13.26
N ARG A 91 9.05 -6.27 12.31
CA ARG A 91 9.26 -7.72 12.16
C ARG A 91 10.10 -7.98 10.92
N VAL A 92 11.40 -8.18 11.13
CA VAL A 92 12.31 -8.58 10.06
C VAL A 92 12.31 -10.09 9.98
N GLY A 93 11.91 -10.65 8.85
CA GLY A 93 12.05 -12.07 8.59
C GLY A 93 12.53 -12.31 7.16
N PRO A 94 13.11 -13.49 6.90
CA PRO A 94 13.41 -13.94 5.54
C PRO A 94 12.14 -14.15 4.72
#